data_AF-A0A671QN63-F1
#
_entry.id   AF-A0A671QN63-F1
#
_cell.length_a   1.000
_cell.length_b   1.000
_cell.length_c   1.000
_cell.angle_alpha   90.00
_cell.angle_beta   90.00
_cell.angle_gamma   90.00
#
_symmetry.space_group_name_H-M   'P 1'
#
loop_
_entity.id
_entity.type
_entity.pdbx_description
1 polymer ?
#
loop_
_entity_poly.entity_id
_entity_poly.type
_entity_poly.pdbx_seq_one_letter_code
_entity_poly.pdbx_strand_id
1 'polypeptide(L)'
;MYNSERIPETSIDQNQTNGCRSDVNSDGADPTDSIPGRPSRRFVLHFDLNNTILVSDAVTRQGTVAALEYFLSTVAWGRMTKGKWEWLSEAPSLLQPCEGAITYYTQFGRVAGFTTVGPGRRFRKVLEEHLELLRWPSDIPADKELSVKAEDGKLYHWILPSFFQMLQDLASQGVEFSILFRTFGSDLPRVLNAVKRAVEQGSHPLFPDLPALKLRVNMTAGRIRCSGKGATLIRGEEHVSTRDGEQHVYQYLSTAEGLGGFQDHFDW
;
A
#
# COMPACT_ATOMS: atom_id res chain seq x y z
N MET A 1 -30.43 -35.58 46.76
CA MET A 1 -29.33 -36.55 47.04
C MET A 1 -28.09 -35.96 46.37
N TYR A 2 -27.27 -35.14 47.06
CA TYR A 2 -26.08 -35.53 47.87
C TYR A 2 -25.17 -36.48 47.06
N ASN A 3 -23.89 -36.27 46.72
CA ASN A 3 -22.73 -35.43 47.12
C ASN A 3 -21.82 -35.30 45.86
N SER A 4 -20.99 -34.28 45.55
CA SER A 4 -19.98 -33.46 46.27
C SER A 4 -18.75 -34.19 46.78
N GLU A 5 -17.63 -34.13 46.04
CA GLU A 5 -16.22 -34.14 46.51
C GLU A 5 -15.40 -33.38 45.44
N ARG A 6 -14.89 -32.15 45.61
CA ARG A 6 -14.03 -31.45 46.59
C ARG A 6 -12.52 -31.70 46.40
N ILE A 7 -11.84 -30.58 46.12
CA ILE A 7 -10.40 -30.32 45.93
C ILE A 7 -9.63 -30.51 47.26
N PRO A 8 -8.31 -30.71 47.23
CA PRO A 8 -7.42 -30.22 48.28
C PRO A 8 -6.51 -29.08 47.80
N GLU A 9 -6.65 -27.93 48.46
CA GLU A 9 -5.67 -26.85 48.53
C GLU A 9 -4.49 -27.24 49.44
N THR A 10 -3.30 -26.74 49.11
CA THR A 10 -2.20 -26.45 50.05
C THR A 10 -1.33 -25.37 49.41
N SER A 11 -0.74 -24.37 50.06
CA SER A 11 -0.94 -23.65 51.31
C SER A 11 0.05 -22.48 51.19
N ILE A 12 -0.38 -21.28 51.58
CA ILE A 12 0.43 -20.06 51.64
C ILE A 12 1.53 -20.22 52.70
N ASP A 13 2.72 -19.68 52.45
CA ASP A 13 3.54 -19.13 53.54
C ASP A 13 4.20 -17.81 53.14
N GLN A 14 3.95 -16.78 53.95
CA GLN A 14 4.52 -15.44 53.90
C GLN A 14 5.51 -15.29 55.06
N ASN A 15 6.45 -14.35 54.87
CA ASN A 15 7.28 -13.68 55.89
C ASN A 15 8.52 -14.40 56.41
N GLN A 16 9.68 -13.87 56.03
CA GLN A 16 10.69 -13.49 57.01
C GLN A 16 11.34 -12.15 56.63
N THR A 17 11.16 -11.20 57.55
CA THR A 17 11.73 -9.85 57.61
C THR A 17 13.08 -9.84 58.35
N ASN A 18 13.84 -8.77 58.09
CA ASN A 18 14.86 -8.12 58.93
C ASN A 18 16.34 -8.40 58.61
N GLY A 19 17.02 -7.32 58.19
CA GLY A 19 18.46 -7.19 58.13
C GLY A 19 18.88 -5.78 57.76
N CYS A 20 18.49 -4.79 58.56
CA CYS A 20 18.97 -3.41 58.44
C CYS A 20 20.45 -3.35 58.84
N ARG A 21 21.32 -2.93 57.92
CA ARG A 21 22.63 -2.33 58.26
C ARG A 21 22.89 -1.17 57.32
N SER A 22 22.87 0.01 57.92
CA SER A 22 23.34 1.29 57.41
C SER A 22 24.85 1.26 57.21
N ASP A 23 25.33 1.78 56.08
CA ASP A 23 26.57 2.56 56.01
C ASP A 23 26.45 3.58 54.86
N VAL A 24 26.90 4.80 55.13
CA VAL A 24 26.74 6.03 54.36
C VAL A 24 28.09 6.43 53.74
N ASN A 25 28.02 7.12 52.59
CA ASN A 25 29.08 7.74 51.76
C ASN A 25 29.81 6.76 50.82
N SER A 26 30.05 7.06 49.54
CA SER A 26 30.44 8.35 48.95
C SER A 26 30.23 8.38 47.42
N ASP A 27 30.20 9.59 46.88
CA ASP A 27 30.10 10.01 45.48
C ASP A 27 30.69 9.07 44.41
N GLY A 28 29.90 8.87 43.35
CA GLY A 28 30.35 8.26 42.10
C GLY A 28 29.29 8.49 41.03
N ALA A 29 29.50 9.50 40.19
CA ALA A 29 28.70 9.73 38.99
C ALA A 29 28.80 8.50 38.07
N ASP A 30 27.68 7.82 37.84
CA ASP A 30 27.61 6.73 36.87
C ASP A 30 27.28 7.32 35.49
N PRO A 31 28.16 7.21 34.49
CA PRO A 31 27.88 7.70 33.16
C PRO A 31 26.77 6.85 32.56
N THR A 32 25.79 7.53 31.98
CA THR A 32 24.74 6.94 31.15
C THR A 32 25.36 6.10 30.04
N ASP A 33 25.47 4.80 30.26
CA ASP A 33 25.83 3.84 29.22
C ASP A 33 24.57 3.61 28.38
N SER A 34 24.31 4.56 27.46
CA SER A 34 23.30 4.39 26.44
C SER A 34 23.72 3.22 25.57
N ILE A 35 23.08 2.06 25.78
CA ILE A 35 23.13 0.93 24.84
C ILE A 35 22.91 1.52 23.44
N PRO A 36 23.83 1.32 22.47
CA PRO A 36 23.65 1.82 21.13
C PRO A 36 22.29 1.35 20.63
N GLY A 37 21.39 2.30 20.43
CA GLY A 37 20.03 2.02 19.97
C GLY A 37 20.14 1.12 18.76
N ARG A 38 19.49 -0.05 18.83
CA ARG A 38 19.36 -0.96 17.68
C ARG A 38 18.97 -0.10 16.48
N PRO A 39 19.72 -0.12 15.36
CA PRO A 39 19.45 0.78 14.25
C PRO A 39 17.97 0.67 13.88
N SER A 40 17.26 1.80 13.88
CA SER A 40 15.85 1.85 13.49
C SER A 40 15.74 1.23 12.11
N ARG A 41 14.96 0.15 12.01
CA ARG A 41 14.80 -0.54 10.73
C ARG A 41 13.99 0.36 9.82
N ARG A 42 14.65 1.02 8.88
CA ARG A 42 14.02 1.81 7.84
C ARG A 42 13.41 0.89 6.77
N PHE A 43 12.22 1.25 6.28
CA PHE A 43 11.58 0.56 5.16
C PHE A 43 11.63 1.40 3.89
N VAL A 44 11.96 0.78 2.76
CA VAL A 44 11.76 1.36 1.44
C VAL A 44 10.63 0.60 0.77
N LEU A 45 9.47 1.25 0.66
CA LEU A 45 8.26 0.65 0.10
C LEU A 45 8.17 1.00 -1.38
N HIS A 46 8.14 -0.04 -2.21
CA HIS A 46 7.93 0.11 -3.64
C HIS A 46 6.45 -0.08 -3.96
N PHE A 47 5.84 0.92 -4.60
CA PHE A 47 4.43 0.90 -4.98
C PHE A 47 4.33 0.90 -6.50
N ASP A 48 3.77 -0.16 -7.08
CA ASP A 48 3.15 0.01 -8.41
C ASP A 48 1.99 1.00 -8.30
N LEU A 49 1.69 1.75 -9.36
CA LEU A 49 0.58 2.71 -9.34
C LEU A 49 -0.77 2.04 -9.62
N ASN A 50 -0.87 1.31 -10.73
CA ASN A 50 -2.14 0.84 -11.28
C ASN A 50 -2.68 -0.31 -10.43
N ASN A 51 -3.99 -0.30 -10.12
CA ASN A 51 -4.65 -1.28 -9.26
C ASN A 51 -4.07 -1.40 -7.84
N THR A 52 -3.18 -0.48 -7.44
CA THR A 52 -2.57 -0.46 -6.09
C THR A 52 -2.93 0.83 -5.36
N ILE A 53 -2.65 2.00 -5.96
CA ILE A 53 -3.08 3.30 -5.39
C ILE A 53 -3.95 4.10 -6.36
N LEU A 54 -3.96 3.74 -7.65
CA LEU A 54 -4.84 4.30 -8.66
C LEU A 54 -5.85 3.26 -9.13
N VAL A 55 -7.12 3.62 -9.11
CA VAL A 55 -8.21 2.85 -9.75
C VAL A 55 -8.45 3.48 -11.12
N SER A 56 -7.45 3.38 -11.98
CA SER A 56 -7.45 3.86 -13.37
C SER A 56 -6.21 3.31 -14.07
N ASP A 57 -6.21 3.28 -15.39
CA ASP A 57 -5.03 2.90 -16.17
C ASP A 57 -4.91 3.78 -17.42
N ALA A 58 -3.91 4.66 -17.45
CA ALA A 58 -3.66 5.54 -18.60
C ALA A 58 -3.18 4.79 -19.84
N VAL A 59 -2.46 3.66 -19.67
CA VAL A 59 -1.92 2.88 -20.79
C VAL A 59 -3.06 2.22 -21.55
N THR A 60 -4.00 1.60 -20.82
CA THR A 60 -5.16 0.96 -21.43
C THR A 60 -6.42 1.84 -21.47
N ARG A 61 -6.28 3.14 -21.12
CA ARG A 61 -7.32 4.18 -21.14
C ARG A 61 -8.59 3.80 -20.35
N GLN A 62 -8.41 3.21 -19.18
CA GLN A 62 -9.51 2.88 -18.28
C GLN A 62 -9.68 3.98 -17.24
N GLY A 63 -10.89 4.55 -17.16
CA GLY A 63 -11.31 5.37 -16.04
C GLY A 63 -11.73 4.51 -14.85
N THR A 64 -12.23 5.15 -13.79
CA THR A 64 -12.43 4.50 -12.49
C THR A 64 -13.40 3.34 -12.52
N VAL A 65 -14.53 3.47 -13.21
CA VAL A 65 -15.53 2.40 -13.25
C VAL A 65 -15.00 1.22 -14.05
N ALA A 66 -14.42 1.49 -15.23
CA ALA A 66 -13.89 0.44 -16.10
C ALA A 66 -12.69 -0.28 -15.47
N ALA A 67 -11.81 0.45 -14.77
CA ALA A 67 -10.65 -0.13 -14.08
C ALA A 67 -11.08 -1.04 -12.92
N LEU A 68 -12.08 -0.62 -12.13
CA LEU A 68 -12.57 -1.46 -11.04
C LEU A 68 -13.33 -2.70 -11.55
N GLU A 69 -14.12 -2.59 -12.61
CA GLU A 69 -14.73 -3.76 -13.25
C GLU A 69 -13.68 -4.72 -13.80
N TYR A 70 -12.63 -4.18 -14.42
CA TYR A 70 -11.50 -4.97 -14.87
C TYR A 70 -10.82 -5.69 -13.70
N PHE A 71 -10.50 -4.98 -12.63
CA PHE A 71 -9.91 -5.56 -11.42
C PHE A 71 -10.79 -6.67 -10.83
N LEU A 72 -12.10 -6.48 -10.74
CA LEU A 72 -13.01 -7.52 -10.25
C LEU A 72 -12.94 -8.81 -11.07
N SER A 73 -12.69 -8.73 -12.38
CA SER A 73 -12.51 -9.93 -13.21
C SER A 73 -11.22 -10.71 -12.91
N THR A 74 -10.20 -10.06 -12.33
CA THR A 74 -8.93 -10.70 -11.93
C THR A 74 -8.99 -11.33 -10.54
N VAL A 75 -10.01 -11.00 -9.75
CA VAL A 75 -10.22 -11.55 -8.39
C VAL A 75 -11.51 -12.38 -8.27
N ALA A 76 -12.20 -12.61 -9.39
CA ALA A 76 -13.37 -13.47 -9.49
C ALA A 76 -12.97 -14.86 -10.00
N TRP A 77 -13.18 -15.88 -9.17
CA TRP A 77 -12.64 -17.22 -9.40
C TRP A 77 -13.71 -18.21 -9.90
N GLY A 78 -13.28 -19.10 -10.78
CA GLY A 78 -14.10 -20.19 -11.30
C GLY A 78 -13.25 -21.32 -11.87
N ARG A 79 -13.90 -22.23 -12.60
CA ARG A 79 -13.26 -23.33 -13.32
C ARG A 79 -14.07 -23.71 -14.55
N MET A 80 -13.42 -24.37 -15.49
CA MET A 80 -14.09 -24.97 -16.64
C MET A 80 -14.50 -26.41 -16.31
N THR A 81 -15.80 -26.67 -16.26
CA THR A 81 -16.37 -28.01 -16.08
C THR A 81 -17.16 -28.37 -17.32
N LYS A 82 -16.76 -29.44 -18.03
CA LYS A 82 -17.43 -29.93 -19.26
C LYS A 82 -17.65 -28.81 -20.31
N GLY A 83 -16.65 -27.95 -20.48
CA GLY A 83 -16.70 -26.83 -21.44
C GLY A 83 -17.54 -25.63 -20.99
N LYS A 84 -18.04 -25.60 -19.76
CA LYS A 84 -18.80 -24.48 -19.19
C LYS A 84 -18.07 -23.87 -18.01
N TRP A 85 -18.23 -22.55 -17.86
CA TRP A 85 -17.73 -21.84 -16.71
C TRP A 85 -18.60 -22.08 -15.48
N GLU A 86 -17.98 -22.50 -14.38
CA GLU A 86 -18.58 -22.62 -13.07
C GLU A 86 -17.86 -21.66 -12.11
N TRP A 87 -18.62 -20.78 -11.46
CA TRP A 87 -18.10 -19.90 -10.43
C TRP A 87 -17.83 -20.68 -9.15
N LEU A 88 -16.72 -20.38 -8.48
CA LEU A 88 -16.35 -21.01 -7.22
C LEU A 88 -16.81 -20.22 -5.99
N SER A 89 -17.11 -18.94 -6.16
CA SER A 89 -17.52 -18.04 -5.08
C SER A 89 -18.43 -16.92 -5.59
N GLU A 90 -19.27 -16.40 -4.70
CA GLU A 90 -20.03 -15.16 -4.90
C GLU A 90 -19.28 -13.91 -4.42
N ALA A 91 -18.17 -14.10 -3.69
CA ALA A 91 -17.27 -13.04 -3.24
C ALA A 91 -15.92 -13.10 -3.97
N PRO A 92 -15.32 -11.95 -4.34
CA PRO A 92 -13.98 -11.93 -4.91
C PRO A 92 -12.94 -12.29 -3.84
N SER A 93 -11.76 -12.74 -4.30
CA SER A 93 -10.62 -13.04 -3.45
C SER A 93 -9.33 -12.63 -4.14
N LEU A 94 -8.42 -11.99 -3.41
CA LEU A 94 -7.07 -11.69 -3.91
C LEU A 94 -6.24 -12.95 -4.10
N LEU A 95 -6.51 -13.99 -3.30
CA LEU A 95 -5.80 -15.25 -3.33
C LEU A 95 -6.62 -16.33 -4.01
N GLN A 96 -5.94 -17.26 -4.67
CA GLN A 96 -6.55 -18.44 -5.25
C GLN A 96 -7.25 -19.23 -4.14
N PRO A 97 -8.57 -19.49 -4.24
CA PRO A 97 -9.33 -20.12 -3.15
C PRO A 97 -9.04 -21.62 -3.02
N CYS A 98 -8.67 -22.29 -4.12
CA CYS A 98 -8.30 -23.70 -4.13
C CYS A 98 -7.47 -24.04 -5.37
N GLU A 99 -6.76 -25.18 -5.32
CA GLU A 99 -6.01 -25.69 -6.47
C GLU A 99 -6.89 -25.81 -7.73
N GLY A 100 -6.32 -25.43 -8.87
CA GLY A 100 -7.02 -25.46 -10.16
C GLY A 100 -8.06 -24.37 -10.39
N ALA A 101 -8.35 -23.52 -9.39
CA ALA A 101 -9.18 -22.34 -9.60
C ALA A 101 -8.45 -21.34 -10.52
N ILE A 102 -9.14 -20.79 -11.50
CA ILE A 102 -8.60 -19.74 -12.37
C ILE A 102 -9.49 -18.50 -12.27
N THR A 103 -8.90 -17.34 -12.49
CA THR A 103 -9.66 -16.10 -12.51
C THR A 103 -10.45 -16.01 -13.82
N TYR A 104 -11.58 -15.30 -13.82
CA TYR A 104 -12.34 -15.07 -15.04
C TYR A 104 -11.47 -14.40 -16.11
N TYR A 105 -10.65 -13.42 -15.70
CA TYR A 105 -9.73 -12.73 -16.60
C TYR A 105 -8.70 -13.67 -17.23
N THR A 106 -8.09 -14.59 -16.48
CA THR A 106 -7.11 -15.54 -17.03
C THR A 106 -7.76 -16.44 -18.10
N GLN A 107 -9.01 -16.84 -17.90
CA GLN A 107 -9.70 -17.75 -18.81
C GLN A 107 -10.24 -17.05 -20.07
N PHE A 108 -10.78 -15.83 -19.94
CA PHE A 108 -11.55 -15.18 -21.01
C PHE A 108 -11.01 -13.81 -21.42
N GLY A 109 -9.99 -13.31 -20.73
CA GLY A 109 -9.44 -11.98 -20.93
C GLY A 109 -10.36 -10.88 -20.41
N ARG A 110 -10.14 -9.66 -20.92
CA ARG A 110 -10.85 -8.46 -20.51
C ARG A 110 -12.26 -8.43 -21.08
N VAL A 111 -13.25 -8.10 -20.23
CA VAL A 111 -14.65 -7.92 -20.62
C VAL A 111 -15.12 -6.53 -20.16
N ALA A 112 -15.56 -5.71 -21.11
CA ALA A 112 -16.18 -4.42 -20.79
C ALA A 112 -17.54 -4.65 -20.11
N GLY A 113 -17.87 -3.88 -19.07
CA GLY A 113 -19.14 -4.04 -18.40
C GLY A 113 -19.21 -5.33 -17.57
N PHE A 114 -18.07 -5.87 -17.08
CA PHE A 114 -17.98 -7.23 -16.51
C PHE A 114 -19.09 -7.53 -15.50
N THR A 115 -19.40 -6.57 -14.62
CA THR A 115 -20.44 -6.70 -13.61
C THR A 115 -21.77 -6.05 -14.02
N THR A 116 -21.72 -5.07 -14.92
CA THR A 116 -22.91 -4.31 -15.33
C THR A 116 -23.79 -5.10 -16.30
N VAL A 117 -23.20 -5.58 -17.40
CA VAL A 117 -23.88 -6.34 -18.48
C VAL A 117 -23.28 -7.72 -18.69
N GLY A 118 -22.05 -7.92 -18.22
CA GLY A 118 -21.23 -9.08 -18.48
C GLY A 118 -21.55 -10.29 -17.60
N PRO A 119 -20.67 -11.30 -17.64
CA PRO A 119 -20.86 -12.56 -16.92
C PRO A 119 -20.66 -12.43 -15.40
N GLY A 120 -20.02 -11.35 -14.94
CA GLY A 120 -19.75 -11.05 -13.53
C GLY A 120 -20.87 -10.35 -12.79
N ARG A 121 -22.12 -10.34 -13.29
CA ARG A 121 -23.27 -9.63 -12.66
C ARG A 121 -23.46 -9.89 -11.17
N ARG A 122 -23.10 -11.08 -10.70
CA ARG A 122 -23.13 -11.44 -9.26
C ARG A 122 -22.27 -10.52 -8.38
N PHE A 123 -21.18 -9.97 -8.92
CA PHE A 123 -20.25 -9.10 -8.21
C PHE A 123 -20.64 -7.62 -8.31
N ARG A 124 -21.79 -7.28 -8.92
CA ARG A 124 -22.25 -5.90 -9.09
C ARG A 124 -22.37 -5.15 -7.78
N LYS A 125 -22.87 -5.80 -6.73
CA LYS A 125 -22.96 -5.19 -5.40
C LYS A 125 -21.57 -4.78 -4.88
N VAL A 126 -20.57 -5.61 -5.10
CA VAL A 126 -19.18 -5.32 -4.70
C VAL A 126 -18.63 -4.12 -5.47
N LEU A 127 -18.91 -4.03 -6.78
CA LEU A 127 -18.56 -2.84 -7.57
C LEU A 127 -19.18 -1.57 -6.97
N GLU A 128 -20.49 -1.59 -6.74
CA GLU A 128 -21.24 -0.42 -6.25
C GLU A 128 -20.76 0.02 -4.87
N GLU A 129 -20.55 -0.92 -3.94
CA GLU A 129 -20.01 -0.65 -2.60
C GLU A 129 -18.61 -0.02 -2.67
N HIS A 130 -17.72 -0.54 -3.50
CA HIS A 130 -16.35 0.00 -3.60
C HIS A 130 -16.31 1.33 -4.34
N LEU A 131 -17.15 1.55 -5.36
CA LEU A 131 -17.28 2.88 -5.97
C LEU A 131 -17.72 3.91 -4.94
N GLU A 132 -18.66 3.57 -4.05
CA GLU A 132 -19.11 4.49 -3.01
C GLU A 132 -17.97 4.87 -2.05
N LEU A 133 -17.13 3.92 -1.65
CA LEU A 133 -15.93 4.20 -0.83
C LEU A 133 -14.90 5.11 -1.53
N LEU A 134 -14.92 5.16 -2.86
CA LEU A 134 -14.03 6.00 -3.66
C LEU A 134 -14.60 7.39 -3.95
N ARG A 135 -15.85 7.68 -3.55
CA ARG A 135 -16.52 8.93 -3.91
C ARG A 135 -15.79 10.14 -3.33
N TRP A 136 -15.58 11.13 -4.18
CA TRP A 136 -15.16 12.45 -3.72
C TRP A 136 -16.29 13.10 -2.90
N PRO A 137 -16.00 13.79 -1.78
CA PRO A 137 -17.02 14.45 -0.98
C PRO A 137 -17.90 15.39 -1.81
N SER A 138 -19.22 15.24 -1.72
CA SER A 138 -20.17 15.94 -2.60
C SER A 138 -20.25 17.45 -2.37
N ASP A 139 -19.87 17.89 -1.19
CA ASP A 139 -19.83 19.27 -0.73
C ASP A 139 -18.53 20.00 -1.14
N ILE A 140 -17.56 19.28 -1.71
CA ILE A 140 -16.25 19.80 -2.08
C ILE A 140 -16.13 19.87 -3.60
N PRO A 141 -15.70 21.01 -4.18
CA PRO A 141 -15.51 21.12 -5.62
C PRO A 141 -14.46 20.13 -6.13
N ALA A 142 -14.55 19.81 -7.43
CA ALA A 142 -13.55 18.97 -8.07
C ALA A 142 -12.15 19.59 -7.97
N ASP A 143 -11.19 18.80 -7.52
CA ASP A 143 -9.77 19.13 -7.55
C ASP A 143 -9.08 18.42 -8.72
N LYS A 144 -8.41 19.18 -9.59
CA LYS A 144 -7.78 18.65 -10.80
C LYS A 144 -6.67 17.61 -10.56
N GLU A 145 -6.03 17.64 -9.39
CA GLU A 145 -4.95 16.71 -9.05
C GLU A 145 -5.43 15.56 -8.18
N LEU A 146 -6.39 15.81 -7.28
CA LEU A 146 -6.82 14.84 -6.26
C LEU A 146 -8.09 14.07 -6.63
N SER A 147 -8.86 14.56 -7.60
CA SER A 147 -10.10 13.96 -8.04
C SER A 147 -10.11 13.62 -9.52
N VAL A 148 -11.03 12.73 -9.90
CA VAL A 148 -11.26 12.32 -11.29
C VAL A 148 -12.75 12.12 -11.53
N LYS A 149 -13.24 12.62 -12.69
CA LYS A 149 -14.60 12.35 -13.15
C LYS A 149 -14.59 11.06 -13.97
N ALA A 150 -15.35 10.06 -13.54
CA ALA A 150 -15.39 8.77 -14.22
C ALA A 150 -16.49 8.68 -15.29
N GLU A 151 -16.61 7.52 -15.91
CA GLU A 151 -17.49 7.22 -17.03
C GLU A 151 -18.98 7.38 -16.70
N ASP A 152 -19.35 7.17 -15.45
CA ASP A 152 -20.71 7.37 -14.92
C ASP A 152 -21.03 8.84 -14.59
N GLY A 153 -20.10 9.76 -14.89
CA GLY A 153 -20.21 11.18 -14.62
C GLY A 153 -20.02 11.58 -13.16
N LYS A 154 -19.76 10.63 -12.27
CA LYS A 154 -19.49 10.87 -10.85
C LYS A 154 -18.02 11.24 -10.63
N LEU A 155 -17.78 11.89 -9.51
CA LEU A 155 -16.45 12.33 -9.07
C LEU A 155 -15.89 11.38 -8.00
N TYR A 156 -14.64 10.97 -8.16
CA TYR A 156 -13.96 10.02 -7.30
C TYR A 156 -12.60 10.57 -6.85
N HIS A 157 -12.08 10.05 -5.74
CA HIS A 157 -10.68 10.21 -5.38
C HIS A 157 -9.80 9.58 -6.47
N TRP A 158 -8.82 10.33 -6.96
CA TRP A 158 -7.92 9.82 -8.00
C TRP A 158 -6.87 8.87 -7.42
N ILE A 159 -6.29 9.23 -6.26
CA ILE A 159 -5.47 8.33 -5.43
C ILE A 159 -6.35 7.76 -4.32
N LEU A 160 -6.26 6.46 -4.08
CA LEU A 160 -7.00 5.78 -3.02
C LEU A 160 -6.81 6.47 -1.66
N PRO A 161 -7.90 6.78 -0.93
CA PRO A 161 -7.80 7.34 0.42
C PRO A 161 -6.98 6.48 1.38
N SER A 162 -7.02 5.15 1.23
CA SER A 162 -6.25 4.21 2.06
C SER A 162 -4.73 4.40 1.95
N PHE A 163 -4.22 4.92 0.83
CA PHE A 163 -2.80 5.26 0.70
C PHE A 163 -2.40 6.36 1.69
N PHE A 164 -3.19 7.42 1.81
CA PHE A 164 -2.92 8.51 2.73
C PHE A 164 -3.12 8.10 4.20
N GLN A 165 -4.11 7.24 4.47
CA GLN A 165 -4.28 6.64 5.79
C GLN A 165 -3.03 5.84 6.18
N MET A 166 -2.49 5.02 5.27
CA MET A 166 -1.26 4.26 5.51
C MET A 166 -0.07 5.18 5.87
N LEU A 167 0.07 6.36 5.25
CA LEU A 167 1.13 7.31 5.62
C LEU A 167 1.02 7.74 7.09
N GLN A 168 -0.19 8.02 7.56
CA GLN A 168 -0.43 8.34 8.96
C GLN A 168 -0.16 7.15 9.88
N ASP A 169 -0.62 5.96 9.48
CA ASP A 169 -0.44 4.75 10.27
C ASP A 169 1.05 4.39 10.45
N LEU A 170 1.85 4.48 9.37
CA LEU A 170 3.30 4.25 9.43
C LEU A 170 4.00 5.29 10.32
N ALA A 171 3.64 6.57 10.17
CA ALA A 171 4.23 7.64 10.97
C ALA A 171 3.86 7.53 12.46
N SER A 172 2.60 7.17 12.76
CA SER A 172 2.14 6.98 14.14
C SER A 172 2.83 5.82 14.86
N GLN A 173 3.31 4.82 14.10
CA GLN A 173 4.10 3.70 14.61
C GLN A 173 5.58 4.07 14.83
N GLY A 174 5.99 5.30 14.52
CA GLY A 174 7.39 5.74 14.64
C GLY A 174 8.33 5.02 13.67
N VAL A 175 7.79 4.46 12.59
CA VAL A 175 8.56 3.74 11.57
C VAL A 175 9.20 4.76 10.63
N GLU A 176 10.50 4.67 10.43
CA GLU A 176 11.16 5.41 9.36
C GLU A 176 10.90 4.71 8.02
N PHE A 177 10.34 5.43 7.05
CA PHE A 177 10.04 4.86 5.75
C PHE A 177 10.32 5.82 4.60
N SER A 178 10.43 5.26 3.41
CA SER A 178 10.45 5.98 2.15
C SER A 178 9.62 5.24 1.12
N ILE A 179 9.02 5.98 0.19
CA ILE A 179 8.12 5.41 -0.82
C ILE A 179 8.68 5.69 -2.21
N LEU A 180 8.76 4.63 -3.00
CA LEU A 180 9.14 4.68 -4.40
C LEU A 180 7.98 4.20 -5.27
N PHE A 181 7.28 5.16 -5.89
CA PHE A 181 6.28 4.89 -6.89
C PHE A 181 6.92 4.32 -8.17
N ARG A 182 6.26 3.35 -8.78
CA ARG A 182 6.66 2.64 -9.99
C ARG A 182 5.48 2.58 -10.94
N THR A 183 5.75 2.82 -12.21
CA THR A 183 4.71 2.74 -13.24
C THR A 183 5.35 2.64 -14.61
N PHE A 184 4.74 1.88 -15.52
CA PHE A 184 5.03 1.97 -16.95
C PHE A 184 4.30 3.15 -17.62
N GLY A 185 3.23 3.64 -16.99
CA GLY A 185 2.37 4.69 -17.52
C GLY A 185 2.96 6.09 -17.39
N SER A 186 2.17 7.10 -17.78
CA SER A 186 2.56 8.52 -17.74
C SER A 186 2.06 9.27 -16.49
N ASP A 187 1.46 8.58 -15.53
CA ASP A 187 0.77 9.19 -14.39
C ASP A 187 1.70 9.71 -13.28
N LEU A 188 2.96 9.26 -13.26
CA LEU A 188 3.91 9.56 -12.18
C LEU A 188 4.03 11.07 -11.85
N PRO A 189 4.19 12.00 -12.81
CA PRO A 189 4.28 13.42 -12.48
C PRO A 189 3.04 13.96 -11.76
N ARG A 190 1.84 13.52 -12.18
CA ARG A 190 0.58 13.93 -11.55
C ARG A 190 0.44 13.30 -10.17
N VAL A 191 0.85 12.04 -9.97
CA VAL A 191 0.89 11.40 -8.64
C VAL A 191 1.81 12.15 -7.70
N LEU A 192 3.03 12.46 -8.11
CA LEU A 192 3.98 13.21 -7.27
C LEU A 192 3.41 14.58 -6.87
N ASN A 193 2.76 15.28 -7.81
CA ASN A 193 2.13 16.57 -7.53
C ASN A 193 0.94 16.45 -6.56
N ALA A 194 0.04 15.48 -6.79
CA ALA A 194 -1.10 15.21 -5.93
C ALA A 194 -0.66 14.86 -4.49
N VAL A 195 0.32 13.96 -4.36
CA VAL A 195 0.88 13.56 -3.07
C VAL A 195 1.58 14.75 -2.40
N LYS A 196 2.37 15.54 -3.13
CA LYS A 196 3.02 16.75 -2.59
C LYS A 196 2.00 17.73 -2.01
N ARG A 197 0.92 18.02 -2.75
CA ARG A 197 -0.16 18.90 -2.28
C ARG A 197 -0.84 18.34 -1.03
N ALA A 198 -1.06 17.02 -0.97
CA ALA A 198 -1.63 16.38 0.21
C ALA A 198 -0.68 16.48 1.43
N VAL A 199 0.58 16.03 1.29
CA VAL A 199 1.50 15.86 2.43
C VAL A 199 2.21 17.12 2.86
N GLU A 200 2.35 18.13 2.00
CA GLU A 200 3.02 19.38 2.38
C GLU A 200 2.03 20.54 2.62
N GLN A 201 0.85 20.51 1.99
CA GLN A 201 -0.11 21.62 2.02
C GLN A 201 -1.43 21.26 2.69
N GLY A 202 -1.67 19.99 3.03
CA GLY A 202 -2.94 19.54 3.62
C GLY A 202 -4.11 19.65 2.65
N SER A 203 -3.85 19.61 1.34
CA SER A 203 -4.89 19.85 0.32
C SER A 203 -5.91 18.71 0.19
N HIS A 204 -5.65 17.52 0.77
CA HIS A 204 -6.59 16.40 0.66
C HIS A 204 -7.71 16.56 1.70
N PRO A 205 -9.00 16.56 1.28
CA PRO A 205 -10.10 16.93 2.17
C PRO A 205 -10.30 15.98 3.36
N LEU A 206 -10.01 14.69 3.17
CA LEU A 206 -10.09 13.69 4.24
C LEU A 206 -8.84 13.62 5.12
N PHE A 207 -7.74 14.27 4.70
CA PHE A 207 -6.44 14.15 5.37
C PHE A 207 -5.73 15.50 5.46
N PRO A 208 -6.34 16.51 6.12
CA PRO A 208 -5.78 17.85 6.23
C PRO A 208 -4.51 17.90 7.08
N ASP A 209 -4.33 16.93 7.99
CA ASP A 209 -3.25 16.91 8.98
C ASP A 209 -1.94 16.26 8.48
N LEU A 210 -1.90 15.76 7.24
CA LEU A 210 -0.68 15.16 6.66
C LEU A 210 0.58 16.06 6.72
N PRO A 211 0.50 17.41 6.65
CA PRO A 211 1.67 18.27 6.86
C PRO A 211 2.39 18.07 8.19
N ALA A 212 1.69 17.60 9.23
CA ALA A 212 2.31 17.28 10.52
C ALA A 212 3.36 16.16 10.43
N LEU A 213 3.25 15.29 9.41
CA LEU A 213 4.19 14.18 9.18
C LEU A 213 5.53 14.65 8.62
N LYS A 214 5.63 15.89 8.12
CA LYS A 214 6.86 16.48 7.53
C LYS A 214 7.49 15.65 6.41
N LEU A 215 6.67 14.85 5.73
CA LEU A 215 7.09 14.07 4.57
C LEU A 215 7.42 15.01 3.41
N ARG A 216 8.47 14.67 2.65
CA ARG A 216 8.90 15.44 1.47
C ARG A 216 8.71 14.62 0.22
N VAL A 217 8.33 15.29 -0.87
CA VAL A 217 8.20 14.65 -2.18
C VAL A 217 9.30 15.12 -3.13
N ASN A 218 10.07 14.18 -3.65
CA ASN A 218 11.02 14.40 -4.74
C ASN A 218 10.26 14.46 -6.07
N MET A 219 10.14 15.67 -6.62
CA MET A 219 9.44 15.92 -7.88
C MET A 219 10.23 15.52 -9.12
N THR A 220 11.52 15.17 -8.98
CA THR A 220 12.35 14.70 -10.09
C THR A 220 12.05 13.23 -10.35
N ALA A 221 11.10 12.98 -11.26
CA ALA A 221 10.75 11.63 -11.72
C ALA A 221 11.98 10.95 -12.32
N GLY A 222 12.32 9.76 -11.80
CA GLY A 222 13.36 8.93 -12.39
C GLY A 222 12.82 8.06 -13.53
N ARG A 223 13.72 7.40 -14.24
CA ARG A 223 13.42 6.42 -15.27
C ARG A 223 14.20 5.15 -15.06
N ILE A 224 13.59 4.02 -15.39
CA ILE A 224 14.22 2.70 -15.33
C ILE A 224 14.14 2.08 -16.71
N ARG A 225 15.30 1.62 -17.18
CA ARG A 225 15.42 0.88 -18.43
C ARG A 225 16.05 -0.46 -18.14
N CYS A 226 15.33 -1.51 -18.47
CA CYS A 226 15.84 -2.86 -18.45
C CYS A 226 16.28 -3.26 -19.87
N SER A 227 17.23 -4.17 -19.93
CA SER A 227 17.66 -4.80 -21.17
C SER A 227 18.24 -6.17 -20.83
N GLY A 228 18.43 -7.02 -21.83
CA GLY A 228 19.18 -8.27 -21.66
C GLY A 228 20.62 -8.10 -21.12
N LYS A 229 21.14 -6.86 -21.05
CA LYS A 229 22.46 -6.52 -20.51
C LYS A 229 22.40 -5.89 -19.11
N GLY A 230 21.24 -5.90 -18.43
CA GLY A 230 21.05 -5.33 -17.09
C GLY A 230 20.11 -4.13 -17.06
N ALA A 231 19.96 -3.56 -15.86
CA ALA A 231 19.05 -2.45 -15.58
C ALA A 231 19.82 -1.15 -15.32
N THR A 232 19.24 -0.04 -15.77
CA THR A 232 19.78 1.31 -15.61
C THR A 232 18.71 2.24 -15.04
N LEU A 233 19.07 2.96 -13.99
CA LEU A 233 18.29 4.01 -13.35
C LEU A 233 18.87 5.37 -13.70
N ILE A 234 17.99 6.31 -14.04
CA ILE A 234 18.34 7.70 -14.34
C ILE A 234 17.42 8.61 -13.55
N ARG A 235 17.97 9.59 -12.82
CA ARG A 235 17.19 10.62 -12.13
C ARG A 235 17.97 11.93 -12.14
N GLY A 236 17.48 12.93 -12.86
CA GLY A 236 18.24 14.17 -13.06
C GLY A 236 19.60 13.85 -13.69
N GLU A 237 20.68 14.20 -13.01
CA GLU A 237 22.06 13.92 -13.41
C GLU A 237 22.59 12.56 -12.88
N GLU A 238 21.85 11.93 -11.97
CA GLU A 238 22.25 10.64 -11.39
C GLU A 238 22.00 9.50 -12.38
N HIS A 239 22.98 8.62 -12.51
CA HIS A 239 22.94 7.45 -13.38
C HIS A 239 23.53 6.25 -12.66
N VAL A 240 22.75 5.18 -12.50
CA VAL A 240 23.16 3.96 -11.79
C VAL A 240 22.82 2.74 -12.63
N SER A 241 23.77 1.83 -12.82
CA SER A 241 23.59 0.65 -13.66
C SER A 241 24.03 -0.63 -12.93
N THR A 242 23.32 -1.72 -13.16
CA THR A 242 23.75 -3.05 -12.67
C THR A 242 25.04 -3.52 -13.35
N ARG A 243 25.42 -2.91 -14.49
CA ARG A 243 26.69 -3.22 -15.17
C ARG A 243 27.91 -2.72 -14.41
N ASP A 244 27.73 -1.69 -13.60
CA ASP A 244 28.79 -1.12 -12.78
C ASP A 244 28.95 -1.91 -11.46
N GLY A 245 27.99 -2.78 -11.16
CA GLY A 245 27.94 -3.65 -9.99
C GLY A 245 26.51 -4.11 -9.71
N GLU A 246 26.30 -5.42 -9.46
CA GLU A 246 24.96 -6.00 -9.30
C GLU A 246 24.16 -5.37 -8.15
N GLN A 247 24.84 -4.86 -7.12
CA GLN A 247 24.22 -4.25 -5.94
C GLN A 247 24.01 -2.73 -6.04
N HIS A 248 24.60 -2.04 -7.03
CA HIS A 248 24.55 -0.57 -7.06
C HIS A 248 23.13 -0.02 -7.17
N VAL A 249 22.31 -0.65 -8.02
CA VAL A 249 20.89 -0.31 -8.15
C VAL A 249 20.15 -0.49 -6.82
N TYR A 250 20.38 -1.63 -6.15
CA TYR A 250 19.77 -1.90 -4.86
C TYR A 250 20.18 -0.89 -3.79
N GLN A 251 21.48 -0.57 -3.70
CA GLN A 251 22.01 0.42 -2.77
C GLN A 251 21.42 1.81 -3.04
N TYR A 252 21.38 2.24 -4.30
CA TYR A 252 20.80 3.52 -4.70
C TYR A 252 19.31 3.65 -4.34
N LEU A 253 18.53 2.59 -4.55
CA LEU A 253 17.12 2.59 -4.16
C LEU A 253 16.95 2.53 -2.63
N SER A 254 17.85 1.86 -1.92
CA SER A 254 17.81 1.71 -0.46
C SER A 254 18.14 3.01 0.28
N THR A 255 18.85 3.94 -0.35
CA THR A 255 19.15 5.27 0.22
C THR A 255 18.06 6.31 -0.08
N ALA A 256 17.03 5.96 -0.87
CA ALA A 256 15.99 6.90 -1.27
C ALA A 256 15.23 7.46 -0.05
N GLU A 257 15.16 8.78 0.09
CA GLU A 257 14.46 9.49 1.16
C GLU A 257 13.10 10.05 0.74
N GLY A 258 12.17 10.12 1.70
CA GLY A 258 10.84 10.70 1.49
C GLY A 258 10.03 9.90 0.48
N LEU A 259 9.29 10.61 -0.37
CA LEU A 259 8.45 10.02 -1.41
C LEU A 259 8.98 10.44 -2.78
N GLY A 260 9.09 9.50 -3.71
CA GLY A 260 9.50 9.77 -5.08
C GLY A 260 9.09 8.63 -5.98
N GLY A 261 9.56 8.61 -7.22
CA GLY A 261 9.25 7.49 -8.08
C GLY A 261 10.08 7.40 -9.35
N PHE A 262 9.82 6.34 -10.08
CA PHE A 262 10.45 6.00 -11.34
C PHE A 262 9.41 5.54 -12.35
N GLN A 263 9.57 5.99 -13.59
CA GLN A 263 8.85 5.45 -14.73
C GLN A 263 9.65 4.31 -15.36
N ASP A 264 9.05 3.14 -15.45
CA ASP A 264 9.59 1.98 -16.11
C ASP A 264 9.40 2.06 -17.63
N HIS A 265 10.39 1.56 -18.36
CA HIS A 265 10.30 1.38 -19.80
C HIS A 265 9.70 0.01 -20.14
N PHE A 266 8.90 -0.06 -21.20
CA PHE A 266 8.34 -1.32 -21.70
C PHE A 266 9.37 -2.25 -22.36
N ASP A 267 10.57 -1.74 -22.64
CA ASP A 267 11.62 -2.53 -23.30
C ASP A 267 12.36 -3.29 -22.21
N TRP A 268 12.35 -4.62 -22.30
CA TRP A 268 13.02 -5.55 -21.39
C TRP A 268 13.96 -6.48 -22.14
#